data_AF-A0A1F9PGJ4-F1
#
_entry.id   AF-A0A1F9PGJ4-F1
#
_cell.length_a   1.000
_cell.length_b   1.000
_cell.length_c   1.000
_cell.angle_alpha   90.00
_cell.angle_beta   90.00
_cell.angle_gamma   90.00
#
_symmetry.space_group_name_H-M   'P 1'
#
loop_
_entity.id
_entity.type
_entity.pdbx_description
1 polymer ?
#
loop_
_entity_poly.entity_id
_entity_poly.type
_entity_poly.pdbx_seq_one_letter_code
_entity_poly.pdbx_strand_id
1 'polypeptide(L)'
;MGQEKIESLSVDKMARDLSAFAIDRTDLKELLSLIPADSNLNMTTIEYELQLLKILSVGWALSFFMPQTDKSKGLLTRIFWENIREISGNISTLTQTTTGKFVDYFGILKERLNTYLEALQKTPETSQNPAVIIGPVFASACFSDNNPAVILTGTKMFALTLGAVKDYLNAVKIDDIKLN
;
A
#
# COMPACT_ATOMS: atom_id res chain seq x y z
N MET A 1 -15.60 -15.97 -26.35
CA MET A 1 -16.23 -15.19 -25.27
C MET A 1 -16.10 -15.99 -23.99
N GLY A 2 -15.02 -15.77 -23.23
CA GLY A 2 -14.86 -16.39 -21.91
C GLY A 2 -15.68 -15.61 -20.91
N GLN A 3 -16.60 -16.28 -20.21
CA GLN A 3 -17.31 -15.69 -19.08
C GLN A 3 -16.28 -15.39 -17.99
N GLU A 4 -16.01 -14.11 -17.70
CA GLU A 4 -15.31 -13.71 -16.48
C GLU A 4 -16.14 -14.19 -15.29
N LYS A 5 -15.62 -15.21 -14.62
CA LYS A 5 -16.29 -15.88 -13.51
C LYS A 5 -16.12 -15.01 -12.27
N ILE A 6 -17.10 -14.16 -12.02
CA ILE A 6 -17.11 -13.28 -10.85
C ILE A 6 -17.25 -14.17 -9.60
N GLU A 7 -16.19 -14.28 -8.80
CA GLU A 7 -16.19 -15.04 -7.54
C GLU A 7 -16.92 -14.22 -6.48
N SER A 8 -17.86 -14.83 -5.74
CA SER A 8 -18.47 -14.17 -4.59
C SER A 8 -17.70 -14.49 -3.31
N LEU A 9 -17.39 -13.46 -2.53
CA LEU A 9 -16.52 -13.52 -1.37
C LEU A 9 -17.15 -12.77 -0.19
N SER A 10 -16.90 -13.25 1.03
CA SER A 10 -17.22 -12.49 2.22
C SER A 10 -16.26 -11.29 2.37
N VAL A 11 -16.76 -10.22 3.00
CA VAL A 11 -15.96 -9.02 3.30
C VAL A 11 -14.68 -9.38 4.08
N ASP A 12 -14.76 -10.33 5.01
CA ASP A 12 -13.60 -10.79 5.79
C ASP A 12 -12.54 -11.48 4.93
N LYS A 13 -12.93 -12.34 3.98
CA LYS A 13 -11.99 -13.03 3.10
C LYS A 13 -11.30 -12.01 2.19
N MET A 14 -12.08 -11.10 1.62
CA MET A 14 -11.57 -10.01 0.80
C MET A 14 -10.58 -9.11 1.55
N ALA A 15 -10.89 -8.73 2.80
CA ALA A 15 -9.99 -7.94 3.64
C ALA A 15 -8.68 -8.67 3.91
N ARG A 16 -8.76 -9.99 4.20
CA ARG A 16 -7.58 -10.84 4.39
C ARG A 16 -6.72 -10.89 3.15
N ASP A 17 -7.31 -11.16 1.98
CA ASP A 17 -6.59 -11.25 0.71
C ASP A 17 -5.88 -9.93 0.39
N LEU A 18 -6.55 -8.79 0.57
CA LEU A 18 -5.96 -7.46 0.38
C LEU A 18 -4.84 -7.16 1.39
N SER A 19 -5.02 -7.53 2.66
CA SER A 19 -3.97 -7.34 3.67
C SER A 19 -2.76 -8.25 3.42
N ALA A 20 -2.97 -9.49 2.98
CA ALA A 20 -1.90 -10.41 2.60
C ALA A 20 -1.15 -9.89 1.37
N PHE A 21 -1.87 -9.43 0.35
CA PHE A 21 -1.28 -8.78 -0.81
C PHE A 21 -0.45 -7.55 -0.41
N ALA A 22 -0.97 -6.69 0.47
CA ALA A 22 -0.29 -5.49 0.92
C ALA A 22 1.06 -5.76 1.59
N ILE A 23 1.18 -6.86 2.34
CA ILE A 23 2.42 -7.23 3.04
C ILE A 23 3.35 -8.14 2.23
N ASP A 24 2.87 -8.67 1.10
CA ASP A 24 3.65 -9.53 0.23
C ASP A 24 4.79 -8.76 -0.43
N ARG A 25 5.98 -9.36 -0.42
CA ARG A 25 7.23 -8.75 -0.90
C ARG A 25 7.66 -9.19 -2.30
N THR A 26 6.85 -9.98 -3.00
CA THR A 26 7.22 -10.52 -4.32
C THR A 26 7.42 -9.38 -5.33
N ASP A 27 6.40 -8.53 -5.49
CA ASP A 27 6.46 -7.36 -6.39
C ASP A 27 7.55 -6.36 -5.99
N LEU A 28 7.82 -6.23 -4.68
CA LEU A 28 8.89 -5.38 -4.17
C LEU A 28 10.25 -5.81 -4.71
N LYS A 29 10.54 -7.12 -4.62
CA LYS A 29 11.82 -7.68 -5.07
C LYS A 29 12.02 -7.51 -6.57
N GLU A 30 10.95 -7.68 -7.34
CA GLU A 30 10.99 -7.44 -8.80
C GLU A 30 11.33 -5.98 -9.10
N LEU A 31 10.67 -5.02 -8.45
CA LEU A 31 10.96 -3.60 -8.65
C LEU A 31 12.35 -3.19 -8.17
N LEU A 32 12.82 -3.73 -7.04
CA LEU A 32 14.18 -3.48 -6.53
C LEU A 32 15.26 -4.02 -7.47
N SER A 33 15.01 -5.14 -8.17
CA SER A 33 15.95 -5.71 -9.14
C SER A 33 16.21 -4.82 -10.36
N LEU A 34 15.34 -3.83 -10.60
CA LEU A 34 15.50 -2.84 -11.66
C LEU A 34 16.43 -1.68 -11.28
N ILE A 35 16.78 -1.55 -10.00
CA ILE A 35 17.72 -0.51 -9.53
C ILE A 35 19.15 -1.01 -9.80
N PRO A 36 20.01 -0.22 -10.49
CA PRO A 36 21.39 -0.60 -10.75
C PRO A 36 22.17 -0.92 -9.45
N ALA A 37 22.91 -2.03 -9.45
CA ALA A 37 23.64 -2.51 -8.26
C ALA A 37 24.82 -1.62 -7.86
N ASP A 38 25.31 -0.77 -8.77
CA ASP A 38 26.38 0.21 -8.57
C ASP A 38 25.87 1.57 -8.06
N SER A 39 24.57 1.68 -7.82
CA SER A 39 23.99 2.86 -7.18
C SER A 39 24.44 2.91 -5.70
N ASN A 40 24.97 4.04 -5.24
CA ASN A 40 25.34 4.28 -3.83
C ASN A 40 24.08 4.43 -2.92
N LEU A 41 23.06 3.61 -3.17
CA LEU A 41 21.75 3.68 -2.53
C LEU A 41 21.65 2.68 -1.38
N ASN A 42 20.94 3.09 -0.33
CA ASN A 42 20.60 2.19 0.77
C ASN A 42 19.40 1.32 0.38
N MET A 43 19.67 0.17 -0.24
CA MET A 43 18.64 -0.76 -0.69
C MET A 43 17.72 -1.25 0.43
N THR A 44 18.23 -1.38 1.67
CA THR A 44 17.42 -1.74 2.84
C THR A 44 16.39 -0.66 3.16
N THR A 45 16.77 0.62 3.11
CA THR A 45 15.85 1.74 3.31
C THR A 45 14.80 1.78 2.21
N ILE A 46 15.21 1.60 0.94
CA ILE A 46 14.29 1.61 -0.20
C ILE A 46 13.28 0.46 -0.09
N GLU A 47 13.71 -0.76 0.23
CA GLU A 47 12.81 -1.90 0.44
C GLU A 47 11.81 -1.62 1.57
N TYR A 48 12.28 -1.06 2.68
CA TYR A 48 11.44 -0.74 3.83
C TYR A 48 10.38 0.32 3.48
N GLU A 49 10.78 1.43 2.87
CA GLU A 49 9.86 2.48 2.45
C GLU A 49 8.89 2.00 1.35
N LEU A 50 9.33 1.11 0.45
CA LEU A 50 8.45 0.51 -0.57
C LEU A 50 7.35 -0.32 0.06
N GLN A 51 7.68 -1.08 1.11
CA GLN A 51 6.70 -1.90 1.82
C GLN A 51 5.65 -1.02 2.49
N LEU A 52 6.08 0.08 3.11
CA LEU A 52 5.17 1.08 3.70
C LEU A 52 4.28 1.69 2.61
N LEU A 53 4.87 2.10 1.48
CA LEU A 53 4.14 2.67 0.36
C LEU A 53 3.10 1.70 -0.19
N LYS A 54 3.43 0.41 -0.36
CA LYS A 54 2.48 -0.62 -0.84
C LYS A 54 1.28 -0.75 0.09
N ILE A 55 1.50 -0.84 1.40
CA ILE A 55 0.41 -0.93 2.40
C ILE A 55 -0.51 0.28 2.31
N LEU A 56 0.06 1.49 2.28
CA LEU A 56 -0.70 2.73 2.19
C LEU A 56 -1.46 2.84 0.86
N SER A 57 -0.85 2.39 -0.24
CA SER A 57 -1.47 2.38 -1.57
C SER A 57 -2.71 1.50 -1.63
N VAL A 58 -2.71 0.32 -0.97
CA VAL A 58 -3.90 -0.53 -0.87
C VAL A 58 -5.01 0.16 -0.08
N GLY A 59 -4.69 0.74 1.08
CA GLY A 59 -5.68 1.48 1.88
C GLY A 59 -6.29 2.68 1.13
N TRP A 60 -5.49 3.35 0.32
CA TRP A 60 -5.96 4.44 -0.53
C TRP A 60 -6.80 3.93 -1.70
N ALA A 61 -6.39 2.83 -2.36
CA ALA A 61 -7.15 2.20 -3.43
C ALA A 61 -8.58 1.86 -3.00
N LEU A 62 -8.76 1.30 -1.80
CA LEU A 62 -10.09 1.02 -1.22
C LEU A 62 -10.92 2.29 -1.05
N SER A 63 -10.28 3.37 -0.60
CA SER A 63 -10.95 4.66 -0.41
C SER A 63 -11.37 5.29 -1.73
N PHE A 64 -10.59 5.08 -2.80
CA PHE A 64 -10.79 5.71 -4.11
C PHE A 64 -11.69 4.91 -5.05
N PHE A 65 -11.49 3.59 -5.18
CA PHE A 65 -12.19 2.77 -6.17
C PHE A 65 -13.56 2.26 -5.70
N MET A 66 -13.79 2.11 -4.39
CA MET A 66 -15.11 1.70 -3.90
C MET A 66 -16.08 2.88 -3.86
N PRO A 67 -17.30 2.77 -4.44
CA PRO A 67 -18.31 3.81 -4.33
C PRO A 67 -18.69 4.10 -2.88
N GLN A 68 -18.97 5.37 -2.55
CA GLN A 68 -19.43 5.73 -1.20
C GLN A 68 -20.80 5.11 -0.85
N THR A 69 -21.59 4.77 -1.87
CA THR A 69 -22.88 4.09 -1.74
C THR A 69 -22.75 2.60 -1.44
N ASP A 70 -21.56 2.02 -1.55
CA ASP A 70 -21.34 0.61 -1.26
C ASP A 70 -21.31 0.38 0.25
N LYS A 71 -22.29 -0.39 0.74
CA LYS A 71 -22.44 -0.73 2.16
C LYS A 71 -21.24 -1.50 2.73
N SER A 72 -20.51 -2.23 1.87
CA SER A 72 -19.37 -3.04 2.28
C SER A 72 -18.09 -2.21 2.47
N LYS A 73 -17.98 -1.03 1.84
CA LYS A 73 -16.76 -0.21 1.85
C LYS A 73 -16.26 0.11 3.25
N GLY A 74 -17.18 0.56 4.13
CA GLY A 74 -16.84 0.92 5.50
C GLY A 74 -16.33 -0.28 6.30
N LEU A 75 -17.01 -1.42 6.19
CA LEU A 75 -16.63 -2.65 6.88
C LEU A 75 -15.30 -3.21 6.34
N LEU A 76 -15.15 -3.28 5.01
CA LEU A 76 -13.94 -3.77 4.36
C LEU A 76 -12.71 -2.94 4.75
N THR A 77 -12.83 -1.62 4.67
CA THR A 77 -11.74 -0.69 5.02
C THR A 77 -11.37 -0.83 6.49
N ARG A 78 -12.35 -0.97 7.38
CA ARG A 78 -12.11 -1.19 8.81
C ARG A 78 -11.33 -2.49 9.04
N ILE A 79 -11.81 -3.61 8.51
CA ILE A 79 -11.18 -4.93 8.71
C ILE A 79 -9.77 -4.93 8.11
N PHE A 80 -9.57 -4.33 6.93
CA PHE A 80 -8.24 -4.18 6.34
C PHE A 80 -7.26 -3.48 7.30
N TRP A 81 -7.64 -2.32 7.84
CA TRP A 81 -6.76 -1.58 8.76
C TRP A 81 -6.57 -2.27 10.12
N GLU A 82 -7.56 -3.03 10.59
CA GLU A 82 -7.44 -3.88 11.77
C GLU A 82 -6.39 -4.98 11.53
N ASN A 83 -6.44 -5.68 10.39
CA ASN A 83 -5.42 -6.67 10.01
C ASN A 83 -4.02 -6.04 9.92
N ILE A 84 -3.89 -4.88 9.27
CA ILE A 84 -2.60 -4.18 9.16
C ILE A 84 -2.08 -3.76 10.54
N ARG A 85 -2.95 -3.31 11.45
CA ARG A 85 -2.57 -2.96 12.83
C ARG A 85 -2.06 -4.18 13.58
N GLU A 86 -2.74 -5.32 13.48
CA GLU A 86 -2.31 -6.57 14.10
C GLU A 86 -0.94 -7.02 13.57
N ILE A 87 -0.77 -7.06 12.25
CA ILE A 87 0.51 -7.40 11.61
C ILE A 87 1.62 -6.44 12.07
N SER A 88 1.33 -5.15 12.13
CA SER A 88 2.28 -4.14 12.60
C SER A 88 2.70 -4.38 14.06
N GLY A 89 1.76 -4.78 14.93
CA GLY A 89 2.03 -5.15 16.32
C GLY A 89 2.96 -6.37 16.41
N ASN A 90 2.73 -7.37 15.56
CA ASN A 90 3.58 -8.57 15.48
C ASN A 90 5.01 -8.21 15.02
N ILE A 91 5.15 -7.37 13.98
CA ILE A 91 6.46 -6.88 13.51
C ILE A 91 7.19 -6.11 14.62
N SER A 92 6.48 -5.23 15.32
CA SER A 92 7.04 -4.41 16.40
C SER A 92 7.56 -5.28 17.54
N THR A 93 6.78 -6.28 17.94
CA THR A 93 7.12 -7.26 18.99
C THR A 93 8.33 -8.10 18.58
N LEU A 94 8.30 -8.68 17.38
CA LEU A 94 9.42 -9.48 16.86
C LEU A 94 10.72 -8.67 16.79
N THR A 95 10.64 -7.43 16.31
CA THR A 95 11.81 -6.53 16.24
C THR A 95 12.39 -6.27 17.63
N GLN A 96 11.54 -6.01 18.63
CA GLN A 96 11.98 -5.83 20.01
C GLN A 96 12.65 -7.09 20.56
N THR A 97 12.06 -8.26 20.34
CA THR A 97 12.62 -9.54 20.81
C THR A 97 13.97 -9.84 20.16
N THR A 98 14.13 -9.58 18.86
CA THR A 98 15.35 -9.93 18.11
C THR A 98 16.46 -8.91 18.26
N THR A 99 16.14 -7.61 18.31
CA THR A 99 17.14 -6.53 18.29
C THR A 99 17.32 -5.82 19.64
N GLY A 100 16.45 -6.10 20.61
CA GLY A 100 16.36 -5.38 21.88
C GLY A 100 15.77 -3.96 21.73
N LYS A 101 15.40 -3.53 20.52
CA LYS A 101 14.87 -2.20 20.23
C LYS A 101 13.40 -2.28 19.85
N PHE A 102 12.57 -1.54 20.57
CA PHE A 102 11.18 -1.37 20.19
C PHE A 102 11.08 -0.42 18.98
N VAL A 103 10.29 -0.82 17.99
CA VAL A 103 9.96 -0.03 16.80
C VAL A 103 8.46 -0.04 16.65
N ASP A 104 7.80 1.11 16.75
CA ASP A 104 6.35 1.23 16.51
C ASP A 104 6.08 1.27 15.00
N TYR A 105 5.92 0.09 14.40
CA TYR A 105 5.71 -0.02 12.96
C TYR A 105 4.40 0.66 12.50
N PHE A 106 3.34 0.59 13.31
CA PHE A 106 2.07 1.24 12.97
C PHE A 106 2.14 2.76 13.11
N GLY A 107 2.90 3.25 14.10
CA GLY A 107 3.28 4.66 14.23
C GLY A 107 3.91 5.19 12.95
N ILE A 108 4.95 4.49 12.46
CA ILE A 108 5.66 4.85 11.23
C ILE A 108 4.72 4.87 10.02
N LEU A 109 3.83 3.87 9.88
CA LEU A 109 2.83 3.86 8.80
C LEU A 109 1.94 5.12 8.82
N LYS A 110 1.47 5.54 10.00
CA LYS A 110 0.66 6.77 10.13
C LYS A 110 1.45 8.02 9.80
N GLU A 111 2.70 8.11 10.26
CA GLU A 111 3.58 9.24 9.93
C GLU A 111 3.79 9.36 8.43
N ARG A 112 4.09 8.24 7.75
CA ARG A 112 4.25 8.20 6.29
C ARG A 112 2.97 8.58 5.56
N LEU A 113 1.81 8.09 6.01
CA LEU A 113 0.52 8.51 5.46
C LEU A 113 0.36 10.03 5.54
N ASN A 114 0.63 10.64 6.70
CA ASN A 114 0.55 12.08 6.88
C ASN A 114 1.50 12.82 5.93
N THR A 115 2.74 12.34 5.77
CA THR A 115 3.72 12.93 4.83
C THR A 115 3.17 12.95 3.40
N TYR A 116 2.62 11.84 2.92
CA TYR A 116 2.04 11.78 1.58
C TYR A 116 0.80 12.68 1.45
N LEU A 117 -0.10 12.70 2.45
CA LEU A 117 -1.28 13.55 2.45
C LEU A 117 -0.93 15.04 2.41
N GLU A 118 0.04 15.47 3.22
CA GLU A 118 0.51 16.86 3.22
C GLU A 118 1.10 17.26 1.86
N ALA A 119 1.87 16.37 1.23
CA ALA A 119 2.44 16.64 -0.09
C ALA A 119 1.34 16.80 -1.15
N LEU A 120 0.31 15.96 -1.12
CA LEU A 120 -0.82 16.05 -2.05
C LEU A 120 -1.64 17.33 -1.84
N GLN A 121 -1.84 17.76 -0.60
CA GLN A 121 -2.56 18.99 -0.27
C GLN A 121 -1.81 20.25 -0.70
N LYS A 122 -0.48 20.24 -0.67
CA LYS A 122 0.38 21.38 -1.08
C LYS A 122 0.44 21.57 -2.59
N THR A 123 0.00 20.60 -3.39
CA THR A 123 0.06 20.69 -4.85
C THR A 123 -1.30 20.43 -5.51
N PRO A 124 -2.30 21.31 -5.24
CA PRO A 124 -3.67 21.14 -5.75
C PRO A 124 -3.78 21.22 -7.27
N GLU A 125 -2.80 21.83 -7.97
CA GLU A 125 -2.79 21.95 -9.44
C GLU A 125 -2.32 20.67 -10.17
N THR A 126 -1.68 19.70 -9.49
CA THR A 126 -1.27 18.40 -10.10
C THR A 126 -2.34 17.32 -9.92
N SER A 127 -3.58 17.75 -9.70
CA SER A 127 -4.73 16.97 -9.22
C SER A 127 -5.21 15.83 -10.13
N GLN A 128 -4.63 15.68 -11.33
CA GLN A 128 -5.02 14.61 -12.24
C GLN A 128 -4.28 13.29 -12.01
N ASN A 129 -3.09 13.31 -11.40
CA ASN A 129 -2.34 12.07 -11.18
C ASN A 129 -1.47 12.12 -9.89
N PRO A 130 -1.96 11.56 -8.77
CA PRO A 130 -1.21 11.47 -7.52
C PRO A 130 0.17 10.81 -7.66
N ALA A 131 0.35 9.91 -8.63
CA ALA A 131 1.62 9.20 -8.84
C ALA A 131 2.81 10.14 -9.16
N VAL A 132 2.53 11.33 -9.70
CA VAL A 132 3.53 12.38 -10.00
C VAL A 132 4.09 13.00 -8.72
N ILE A 133 3.30 13.04 -7.64
CA ILE A 133 3.71 13.57 -6.34
C ILE A 133 4.32 12.45 -5.48
N ILE A 134 3.75 11.26 -5.54
CA ILE A 134 4.15 10.14 -4.67
C ILE A 134 5.59 9.68 -4.92
N GLY A 135 6.04 9.58 -6.17
CA GLY A 135 7.42 9.17 -6.49
C GLY A 135 8.49 10.07 -5.87
N PRO A 136 8.44 11.40 -6.07
CA PRO A 136 9.36 12.34 -5.42
C PRO A 136 9.33 12.27 -3.89
N VAL A 137 8.15 12.23 -3.27
CA VAL A 137 8.02 12.14 -1.81
C VAL A 137 8.60 10.84 -1.27
N PHE A 138 8.38 9.73 -1.98
CA PHE A 138 8.97 8.44 -1.67
C PHE A 138 10.51 8.49 -1.71
N ALA A 139 11.08 9.12 -2.74
CA ALA A 139 12.54 9.26 -2.87
C ALA A 139 13.14 10.09 -1.74
N SER A 140 12.47 11.16 -1.32
CA SER A 140 12.84 11.94 -0.13
C SER A 140 12.77 11.11 1.16
N ALA A 141 11.74 10.29 1.34
CA ALA A 141 11.64 9.37 2.48
C ALA A 141 12.77 8.33 2.50
N CYS A 142 13.33 7.99 1.34
CA CYS A 142 14.49 7.13 1.18
C CYS A 142 15.84 7.85 1.31
N PHE A 143 15.87 9.13 1.69
CA PHE A 143 17.08 9.98 1.69
C PHE A 143 17.83 10.00 0.34
N SER A 144 17.07 9.87 -0.75
CA SER A 144 17.57 9.75 -2.11
C SER A 144 16.87 10.77 -3.01
N ASP A 145 16.73 11.99 -2.52
CA ASP A 145 16.07 13.10 -3.20
C ASP A 145 16.57 13.26 -4.64
N ASN A 146 15.63 13.49 -5.57
CA ASN A 146 15.90 13.67 -7.00
C ASN A 146 16.58 12.49 -7.70
N ASN A 147 16.74 11.32 -7.06
CA ASN A 147 17.26 10.13 -7.75
C ASN A 147 16.18 9.56 -8.69
N PRO A 148 16.38 9.58 -10.03
CA PRO A 148 15.33 9.17 -10.97
C PRO A 148 14.93 7.69 -10.84
N ALA A 149 15.86 6.82 -10.49
CA ALA A 149 15.58 5.40 -10.31
C ALA A 149 14.69 5.16 -9.08
N VAL A 150 14.99 5.83 -7.96
CA VAL A 150 14.19 5.72 -6.73
C VAL A 150 12.80 6.32 -6.92
N ILE A 151 12.72 7.50 -7.56
CA ILE A 151 11.43 8.14 -7.90
C ILE A 151 10.59 7.20 -8.75
N LEU A 152 11.15 6.66 -9.83
CA LEU A 152 10.45 5.76 -10.73
C LEU A 152 9.97 4.49 -10.01
N THR A 153 10.80 3.93 -9.14
CA THR A 153 10.45 2.75 -8.35
C THR A 153 9.27 3.01 -7.41
N GLY A 154 9.26 4.14 -6.70
CA GLY A 154 8.12 4.55 -5.87
C GLY A 154 6.85 4.79 -6.69
N THR A 155 6.96 5.52 -7.81
CA THR A 155 5.84 5.77 -8.73
C THR A 155 5.26 4.46 -9.27
N LYS A 156 6.11 3.51 -9.70
CA LYS A 156 5.67 2.20 -10.20
C LYS A 156 4.97 1.40 -9.11
N MET A 157 5.54 1.33 -7.91
CA MET A 157 4.92 0.62 -6.79
C MET A 157 3.50 1.13 -6.52
N PHE A 158 3.35 2.45 -6.42
CA PHE A 158 2.05 3.08 -6.21
C PHE A 158 1.07 2.74 -7.33
N ALA A 159 1.46 2.98 -8.59
CA ALA A 159 0.57 2.77 -9.75
C ALA A 159 0.18 1.30 -9.95
N LEU A 160 1.13 0.37 -9.84
CA LEU A 160 0.87 -1.07 -9.98
C LEU A 160 -0.01 -1.59 -8.85
N THR A 161 0.19 -1.11 -7.62
CA THR A 161 -0.64 -1.49 -6.48
C THR A 161 -2.08 -1.00 -6.67
N LEU A 162 -2.27 0.25 -7.11
CA LEU A 162 -3.61 0.77 -7.43
C LEU A 162 -4.29 -0.05 -8.53
N GLY A 163 -3.55 -0.37 -9.60
CA GLY A 163 -4.05 -1.20 -10.70
C GLY A 163 -4.48 -2.59 -10.22
N ALA A 164 -3.61 -3.29 -9.50
CA ALA A 164 -3.88 -4.62 -8.97
C ALA A 164 -5.10 -4.66 -8.04
N VAL A 165 -5.23 -3.69 -7.13
CA VAL A 165 -6.41 -3.60 -6.27
C VAL A 165 -7.66 -3.33 -7.11
N LYS A 166 -7.61 -2.41 -8.07
CA LYS A 166 -8.75 -2.14 -8.96
C LYS A 166 -9.19 -3.38 -9.72
N ASP A 167 -8.25 -4.12 -10.29
CA ASP A 167 -8.55 -5.35 -11.04
C ASP A 167 -9.15 -6.42 -10.13
N TYR A 168 -8.62 -6.55 -8.90
CA TYR A 168 -9.18 -7.45 -7.89
C TYR A 168 -10.60 -7.06 -7.50
N LEU A 169 -10.86 -5.78 -7.21
CA LEU A 169 -12.20 -5.27 -6.88
C LEU A 169 -13.21 -5.50 -8.01
N ASN A 170 -12.78 -5.44 -9.26
CA ASN A 170 -13.64 -5.70 -10.43
C ASN A 170 -13.91 -7.19 -10.65
N ALA A 171 -12.97 -8.06 -10.25
CA ALA A 171 -13.06 -9.51 -10.44
C ALA A 171 -13.92 -10.22 -9.38
N VAL A 172 -14.17 -9.58 -8.24
CA VAL A 172 -14.89 -10.17 -7.09
C VAL A 172 -16.22 -9.46 -6.84
N LYS A 173 -17.22 -10.21 -6.37
CA LYS A 173 -18.45 -9.66 -5.79
C LYS A 173 -18.47 -9.92 -4.30
N ILE A 174 -18.83 -8.92 -3.52
CA ILE A 174 -19.02 -9.08 -2.09
C ILE A 174 -20.40 -9.71 -1.87
N ASP A 175 -20.44 -10.82 -1.14
CA ASP A 175 -21.70 -11.43 -0.72
C ASP A 175 -22.50 -10.45 0.15
N ASP A 176 -23.80 -10.34 -0.16
CA ASP A 176 -24.70 -9.40 0.49
C ASP A 176 -24.61 -9.54 2.02
N ILE A 177 -24.36 -8.42 2.70
CA ILE A 177 -24.24 -8.38 4.16
C ILE A 177 -25.62 -8.72 4.72
N LYS A 178 -25.82 -9.97 5.13
CA LYS A 178 -27.00 -10.38 5.88
C LYS A 178 -26.96 -9.69 7.24
N LEU A 179 -27.58 -8.52 7.31
CA LEU A 179 -27.98 -7.91 8.57
C LEU A 179 -29.08 -8.81 9.15
N ASN A 180 -28.69 -9.68 10.09
CA ASN A 180 -29.63 -10.36 10.97
C ASN A 180 -30.26 -9.34 11.93
#